data_AF-Q3AY97-F1
#
_entry.id   AF-Q3AY97-F1
#
_cell.length_a   1.000
_cell.length_b   1.000
_cell.length_c   1.000
_cell.angle_alpha   90.00
_cell.angle_beta   90.00
_cell.angle_gamma   90.00
#
_symmetry.space_group_name_H-M   'P 1'
#
loop_
_entity.id
_entity.type
_entity.pdbx_description
1 polymer ?
#
loop_
_entity_poly.entity_id
_entity_poly.type
_entity_poly.pdbx_seq_one_letter_code
_entity_poly.pdbx_strand_id
1 'polypeptide(L)'
;MPPILQAASQSIRDLLRTSGVQSFDECRLRNDRQSYVALSRQLVQAQFVLRDLELTTRLWQDVASREMDLGRIINLLYCCAFPEDDEAMRCIDEGYLALINRKDP
;
A
#
# COMPACT_ATOMS: atom_id res chain seq x y z
N MET A 1 -9.27 -13.74 -44.66
CA MET A 1 -10.04 -12.99 -43.63
C MET A 1 -10.07 -11.53 -44.04
N PRO A 2 -11.22 -10.84 -44.00
CA PRO A 2 -11.28 -9.45 -44.42
C PRO A 2 -10.48 -8.53 -43.47
N PRO A 3 -9.72 -7.56 -43.99
CA PRO A 3 -8.73 -6.79 -43.23
C PRO A 3 -9.33 -5.96 -42.08
N ILE A 4 -10.61 -5.60 -42.19
CA ILE A 4 -11.35 -4.81 -41.19
C ILE A 4 -11.52 -5.59 -39.87
N LEU A 5 -11.76 -6.90 -39.95
CA LEU A 5 -11.93 -7.75 -38.77
C LEU A 5 -10.59 -7.97 -38.04
N GLN A 6 -9.49 -7.98 -38.79
CA GLN A 6 -8.15 -8.17 -38.23
C GLN A 6 -7.70 -6.93 -37.44
N ALA A 7 -7.93 -5.74 -38.00
CA ALA A 7 -7.64 -4.46 -37.33
C ALA A 7 -8.47 -4.27 -36.05
N ALA A 8 -9.77 -4.57 -36.09
CA ALA A 8 -10.63 -4.50 -34.90
C ALA A 8 -10.16 -5.47 -33.80
N SER A 9 -9.74 -6.69 -34.16
CA SER A 9 -9.24 -7.66 -33.17
C SER A 9 -7.93 -7.25 -32.51
N GLN A 10 -7.06 -6.55 -33.26
CA GLN A 10 -5.79 -6.03 -32.74
C GLN A 10 -6.04 -4.88 -31.77
N SER A 11 -6.92 -3.94 -32.15
CA SER A 11 -7.33 -2.83 -31.27
C SER A 11 -7.95 -3.31 -29.96
N ILE A 12 -8.82 -4.33 -30.00
CA ILE A 12 -9.42 -4.91 -28.79
C ILE A 12 -8.35 -5.60 -27.93
N ARG A 13 -7.40 -6.32 -28.53
CA ARG A 13 -6.27 -6.91 -27.78
C ARG A 13 -5.40 -5.87 -27.11
N ASP A 14 -5.09 -4.77 -27.79
CA ASP A 14 -4.21 -3.72 -27.25
C ASP A 14 -4.88 -2.95 -26.12
N LEU A 15 -6.20 -2.72 -26.19
CA LEU A 15 -7.00 -2.16 -25.08
C LEU A 15 -7.03 -3.09 -23.87
N LEU A 16 -7.30 -4.39 -24.07
CA LEU A 16 -7.33 -5.35 -22.96
C LEU A 16 -5.94 -5.56 -22.33
N ARG A 17 -4.87 -5.46 -23.12
CA ARG A 17 -3.48 -5.60 -22.64
C ARG A 17 -3.05 -4.42 -21.79
N THR A 18 -3.45 -3.20 -22.17
CA THR A 18 -3.10 -1.97 -21.45
C THR A 18 -3.98 -1.77 -20.21
N SER A 19 -5.30 -1.96 -20.32
CA SER A 19 -6.22 -1.84 -19.18
C SER A 19 -6.03 -2.95 -18.14
N GLY A 20 -5.72 -4.17 -18.56
CA GLY A 20 -5.49 -5.29 -17.64
C GLY A 20 -4.27 -5.06 -16.74
N VAL A 21 -3.10 -4.77 -17.34
CA VAL A 21 -1.85 -4.60 -16.58
C VAL A 21 -1.91 -3.39 -15.63
N GLN A 22 -2.44 -2.25 -16.09
CA GLN A 22 -2.62 -1.07 -15.24
C GLN A 22 -3.58 -1.34 -14.07
N SER A 23 -4.68 -2.05 -14.30
CA SER A 23 -5.64 -2.40 -13.26
C SER A 23 -5.07 -3.38 -12.22
N PHE A 24 -4.25 -4.34 -12.63
CA PHE A 24 -3.59 -5.27 -11.71
C PHE A 24 -2.55 -4.57 -10.84
N ASP A 25 -1.70 -3.72 -11.42
CA ASP A 25 -0.69 -2.99 -10.66
C ASP A 25 -1.33 -1.99 -9.67
N GLU A 26 -2.40 -1.31 -10.07
CA GLU A 26 -3.17 -0.44 -9.19
C GLU A 26 -3.85 -1.21 -8.05
N CYS A 27 -4.42 -2.39 -8.34
CA CYS A 27 -4.99 -3.26 -7.30
C CYS A 27 -3.93 -3.78 -6.33
N ARG A 28 -2.73 -4.13 -6.82
CA ARG A 28 -1.61 -4.55 -5.97
C ARG A 28 -1.11 -3.42 -5.09
N LEU A 29 -0.93 -2.22 -5.65
CA LEU A 29 -0.55 -1.03 -4.89
C LEU A 29 -1.59 -0.65 -3.84
N ARG A 30 -2.89 -0.76 -4.17
CA ARG A 30 -3.98 -0.50 -3.22
C ARG A 30 -3.98 -1.52 -2.09
N ASN A 31 -3.81 -2.81 -2.40
CA ASN A 31 -3.74 -3.87 -1.41
C ASN A 31 -2.52 -3.74 -0.49
N ASP A 32 -1.37 -3.35 -1.07
CA ASP A 32 -0.15 -3.06 -0.32
C ASP A 32 -0.38 -1.92 0.67
N ARG A 33 -0.83 -0.75 0.20
CA ARG A 33 -1.14 0.41 1.07
C ARG A 33 -2.11 0.05 2.18
N GLN A 34 -3.21 -0.65 1.87
CA GLN A 34 -4.19 -1.05 2.87
C GLN A 34 -3.56 -1.89 3.99
N SER A 35 -2.58 -2.74 3.65
CA SER A 35 -1.85 -3.56 4.62
C SER A 35 -1.01 -2.71 5.57
N TYR A 36 -0.29 -1.71 5.06
CA TYR A 36 0.46 -0.75 5.89
C TYR A 36 -0.46 0.03 6.83
N VAL A 37 -1.52 0.62 6.28
CA VAL A 37 -2.49 1.42 7.08
C VAL A 37 -3.14 0.58 8.17
N ALA A 38 -3.59 -0.64 7.84
CA ALA A 38 -4.24 -1.53 8.79
C ALA A 38 -3.29 -1.97 9.93
N LEU A 39 -2.03 -2.27 9.61
CA LEU A 39 -1.05 -2.69 10.60
C LEU A 39 -0.62 -1.52 11.49
N SER A 40 -0.42 -0.32 10.92
CA SER A 40 -0.14 0.90 11.69
C SER A 40 -1.28 1.23 12.65
N ARG A 41 -2.55 1.10 12.26
CA ARG A 41 -3.70 1.29 13.16
C ARG A 41 -3.71 0.30 14.32
N GLN A 42 -3.40 -0.97 14.05
CA GLN A 42 -3.29 -1.99 15.10
C GLN A 42 -2.16 -1.67 16.07
N LEU A 43 -1.02 -1.18 15.57
CA LEU A 43 0.10 -0.72 16.40
C LEU A 43 -0.28 0.49 17.25
N VAL A 44 -0.99 1.49 16.69
CA VAL A 44 -1.52 2.62 17.46
C VAL A 44 -2.38 2.13 18.63
N GLN A 45 -3.33 1.23 18.34
CA GLN A 45 -4.24 0.70 19.35
C GLN A 45 -3.49 -0.09 20.42
N ALA A 46 -2.60 -0.99 20.04
CA ALA A 46 -1.85 -1.82 20.97
C ALA A 46 -0.89 -0.99 21.83
N GLN A 47 -0.10 -0.12 21.21
CA GLN A 47 1.01 0.58 21.86
C GLN A 47 0.54 1.81 22.66
N PHE A 48 -0.35 2.63 22.10
CA PHE A 48 -0.71 3.92 22.69
C PHE A 48 -2.01 3.89 23.49
N VAL A 49 -3.01 3.12 23.03
CA VAL A 49 -4.32 3.06 23.68
C VAL A 49 -4.33 1.99 24.77
N LEU A 50 -4.02 0.74 24.42
CA LEU A 50 -4.09 -0.40 25.33
C LEU A 50 -2.83 -0.56 26.18
N ARG A 51 -1.68 -0.05 25.70
CA ARG A 51 -0.34 -0.31 26.28
C ARG A 51 -0.06 -1.80 26.43
N ASP A 52 -0.53 -2.59 25.47
CA ASP A 52 -0.37 -4.03 25.42
C ASP A 52 0.98 -4.36 24.77
N LEU A 53 1.97 -4.65 25.62
CA LEU A 53 3.33 -4.94 25.17
C LEU A 53 3.42 -6.26 24.39
N GLU A 54 2.64 -7.27 24.75
CA GLU A 54 2.66 -8.57 24.08
C GLU A 54 2.11 -8.43 22.66
N LEU A 55 0.93 -7.79 22.52
CA LEU A 55 0.34 -7.52 21.22
C LEU A 55 1.22 -6.59 20.38
N THR A 56 1.77 -5.54 20.97
CA THR A 56 2.71 -4.63 20.28
C THR A 56 3.92 -5.41 19.73
N THR A 57 4.51 -6.28 20.55
CA THR A 57 5.65 -7.11 20.15
C THR A 57 5.28 -8.05 19.00
N ARG A 58 4.12 -8.70 19.08
CA ARG A 58 3.62 -9.59 18.03
C ARG A 58 3.37 -8.86 16.72
N LEU A 59 2.79 -7.67 16.76
CA LEU A 59 2.56 -6.86 15.56
C LEU A 59 3.86 -6.41 14.91
N TRP A 60 4.90 -6.09 15.69
CA TRP A 60 6.23 -5.81 15.14
C TRP A 60 6.93 -7.05 14.55
N GLN A 61 6.71 -8.24 15.12
CA GLN A 61 7.15 -9.50 14.52
C GLN A 61 6.44 -9.75 13.18
N ASP A 62 5.16 -9.42 13.09
CA ASP A 62 4.38 -9.49 11.85
C ASP A 62 4.98 -8.55 10.78
N VAL A 63 5.30 -7.29 11.11
CA VAL A 63 6.01 -6.35 10.22
C VAL A 63 7.27 -6.98 9.64
N ALA A 64 8.11 -7.56 10.52
CA ALA A 64 9.37 -8.19 10.12
C ALA A 64 9.16 -9.44 9.26
N SER A 65 8.21 -10.31 9.63
CA SER A 65 7.93 -11.57 8.92
C SER A 65 7.39 -11.35 7.49
N ARG A 66 6.74 -10.22 7.26
CA ARG A 66 6.17 -9.83 5.96
C ARG A 66 7.11 -8.94 5.14
N GLU A 67 8.32 -8.72 5.63
CA GLU A 67 9.33 -7.86 4.99
C GLU A 67 8.77 -6.46 4.65
N MET A 68 7.93 -5.93 5.55
CA MET A 68 7.34 -4.61 5.35
C MET A 68 8.37 -3.50 5.58
N ASP A 69 8.22 -2.41 4.85
CA ASP A 69 9.03 -1.20 5.01
C ASP A 69 8.80 -0.61 6.41
N LEU A 70 9.82 -0.79 7.27
CA LEU A 70 9.82 -0.31 8.64
C LEU A 70 9.70 1.22 8.70
N GLY A 71 10.37 1.94 7.79
CA GLY A 71 10.32 3.40 7.74
C GLY A 71 8.92 3.90 7.42
N ARG A 72 8.23 3.23 6.50
CA ARG A 72 6.82 3.51 6.17
C ARG A 72 5.90 3.30 7.36
N ILE A 73 6.05 2.17 8.08
CA ILE A 73 5.25 1.89 9.29
C ILE A 73 5.50 2.94 10.37
N ILE A 74 6.77 3.28 10.65
CA ILE A 74 7.15 4.29 11.64
C ILE A 74 6.57 5.66 11.26
N ASN A 75 6.67 6.06 10.00
CA ASN A 75 6.13 7.32 9.52
C ASN A 75 4.61 7.40 9.72
N LEU A 76 3.87 6.35 9.37
CA LEU A 76 2.43 6.27 9.62
C LEU A 76 2.09 6.30 11.11
N LEU A 77 2.90 5.63 11.94
CA LEU A 77 2.67 5.51 13.38
C LEU A 77 2.87 6.83 14.14
N TYR A 78 3.85 7.64 13.73
CA TYR A 78 4.27 8.83 14.48
C TYR A 78 3.97 10.17 13.79
N CYS A 79 3.72 10.18 12.48
CA CYS A 79 3.43 11.43 11.74
C CYS A 79 1.95 11.61 11.41
N CYS A 80 1.11 10.59 11.58
CA CYS A 80 -0.34 10.73 11.44
C CYS A 80 -1.00 11.07 12.79
N ALA A 81 -1.59 12.26 12.87
CA ALA A 81 -2.31 12.70 14.08
C ALA A 81 -3.69 12.07 14.23
N PHE A 82 -4.30 11.61 13.14
CA PHE A 82 -5.65 11.03 13.10
C PHE A 82 -5.63 9.67 12.39
N PRO A 83 -5.13 8.61 13.05
CA PRO A 83 -4.99 7.30 12.42
C PRO A 83 -6.30 6.71 11.93
N GLU A 84 -7.44 7.06 12.54
CA GLU A 84 -8.79 6.65 12.14
C GLU A 84 -9.29 7.27 10.84
N ASP A 85 -8.71 8.40 10.41
CA ASP A 85 -9.06 9.07 9.16
C ASP A 85 -8.27 8.46 8.00
N ASP A 86 -8.99 7.83 7.06
CA ASP A 86 -8.40 7.21 5.87
C ASP A 86 -7.65 8.22 5.00
N GLU A 87 -8.15 9.44 4.89
CA GLU A 87 -7.56 10.49 4.05
C GLU A 87 -6.29 11.05 4.70
N ALA A 88 -6.28 11.21 6.02
CA ALA A 88 -5.09 11.60 6.77
C ALA A 88 -3.98 10.53 6.63
N MET A 89 -4.32 9.25 6.80
CA MET A 89 -3.38 8.14 6.62
C MET A 89 -2.83 8.10 5.19
N ARG A 90 -3.69 8.31 4.18
CA ARG A 90 -3.29 8.36 2.78
C ARG A 90 -2.34 9.52 2.48
N CYS A 91 -2.62 10.72 2.97
CA CYS A 91 -1.76 11.88 2.77
C CYS A 91 -0.36 11.68 3.36
N ILE A 92 -0.27 11.13 4.57
CA ILE A 92 1.02 10.83 5.23
C ILE A 92 1.80 9.75 4.48
N ASP A 93 1.11 8.70 4.01
CA ASP A 93 1.69 7.63 3.20
C ASP A 93 2.28 8.15 1.89
N GLU A 94 1.50 8.93 1.15
CA GLU A 94 1.92 9.51 -0.14
C GLU A 94 3.08 10.48 0.03
N GLY A 95 3.05 11.31 1.09
CA GLY A 95 4.15 12.21 1.42
C GLY A 95 5.45 11.46 1.68
N TYR A 96 5.40 10.35 2.42
CA TYR A 96 6.56 9.50 2.65
C TYR A 96 7.08 8.88 1.35
N LEU A 97 6.20 8.27 0.55
CA LEU A 97 6.57 7.65 -0.72
C LEU A 97 7.17 8.64 -1.73
N ALA A 98 6.81 9.92 -1.66
CA ALA A 98 7.40 10.96 -2.49
C ALA A 98 8.84 11.34 -2.07
N LEU A 99 9.20 11.10 -0.81
CA LEU A 99 10.55 11.38 -0.28
C LEU A 99 11.54 10.24 -0.53
N ILE A 100 11.05 9.00 -0.63
CA ILE A 100 11.91 7.84 -0.82
C ILE A 100 12.23 7.67 -2.30
N ASN A 101 13.52 7.66 -2.62
CA ASN A 101 13.98 7.13 -3.88
C ASN A 101 14.03 5.60 -3.79
N ARG A 102 13.20 4.89 -4.56
CA ARG A 102 13.18 3.41 -4.59
C ARG A 102 14.52 2.74 -4.95
N LYS A 103 15.54 3.52 -5.33
CA LYS A 103 16.89 3.06 -5.68
C LYS A 103 17.94 3.34 -4.60
N ASP A 104 17.60 4.10 -3.55
CA ASP A 104 18.51 4.27 -2.42
C ASP A 104 18.31 3.10 -1.45
N PRO A 105 19.39 2.34 -1.14
CA PRO A 105 19.34 1.13 -0.33
C PRO A 105 19.03 1.39 1.15
#